data_AF-A0A2G6NVR4-F1
#
_entry.id   AF-A0A2G6NVR4-F1
#
_cell.length_a   1.000
_cell.length_b   1.000
_cell.length_c   1.000
_cell.angle_alpha   90.00
_cell.angle_beta   90.00
_cell.angle_gamma   90.00
#
_symmetry.space_group_name_H-M   'P 1'
#
loop_
_entity.id
_entity.type
_entity.pdbx_description
1 polymer ?
#
loop_
_entity_poly.entity_id
_entity_poly.type
_entity_poly.pdbx_seq_one_letter_code
_entity_poly.pdbx_strand_id
1 'polypeptide(L)'
;MLKELRVANLALVEDLALSFGPGLTMITGETGAGKSLIAGALGLLAGGRADKGQIREGEETAVVEAVFDLLDRPAARAAFADAGLRVGADGLLIMRRELKREGRGRVLINGLLSSLSIFERLGPLLLSIQSQDHQRLLTRPGFARDFLDRMLDLGAERERVAAALDHFRTLEKELADRLAEQSFAQEQLEMWEYQHQEISAARLSLQEEEELAERLAFGRNARSLLEGLEVGRQDLLAGEPNARQLLARTLAALEPLAGSSPRLEEILTMVRDAEALVTGEAGHAYRAAEAEHLGHRHSAPGGGAGPAGIGRRRVGTAPQAEPGRVPGGRPGPG
;
A
#
# COMPACT_ATOMS: atom_id res chain seq x y z
N MET A 1 21.13 -8.08 -48.66
CA MET A 1 21.60 -9.24 -49.42
C MET A 1 22.74 -9.91 -48.65
N LEU A 2 22.81 -11.24 -48.61
CA LEU A 2 24.00 -11.94 -48.08
C LEU A 2 25.18 -11.70 -49.05
N LYS A 3 26.31 -11.19 -48.55
CA LYS A 3 27.53 -10.93 -49.32
C LYS A 3 28.58 -12.00 -49.09
N GLU A 4 28.77 -12.40 -47.83
CA GLU A 4 29.78 -13.37 -47.46
C GLU A 4 29.25 -14.30 -46.38
N LEU A 5 29.69 -15.56 -46.42
CA LEU A 5 29.51 -16.55 -45.37
C LEU A 5 30.86 -17.19 -45.08
N ARG A 6 31.28 -17.13 -43.82
CA ARG A 6 32.43 -17.86 -43.32
C ARG A 6 32.00 -18.89 -42.29
N VAL A 7 32.52 -20.10 -42.41
CA VAL A 7 32.24 -21.23 -41.54
C VAL A 7 33.55 -21.86 -41.13
N ALA A 8 33.79 -22.00 -39.84
CA ALA A 8 34.94 -22.69 -39.29
C ALA A 8 34.51 -23.80 -38.35
N ASN A 9 35.15 -24.97 -38.47
CA ASN A 9 34.97 -26.15 -37.62
C ASN A 9 33.51 -26.63 -37.47
N LEU A 10 32.72 -26.53 -38.54
CA LEU A 10 31.31 -26.95 -38.55
C LEU A 10 31.14 -28.23 -39.37
N ALA A 11 30.62 -29.28 -38.73
CA ALA A 11 30.46 -30.62 -39.28
C ALA A 11 31.75 -31.13 -39.94
N LEU A 12 31.76 -31.30 -41.27
CA LEU A 12 32.91 -31.80 -42.02
C LEU A 12 33.84 -30.69 -42.55
N VAL A 13 33.60 -29.42 -42.21
CA VAL A 13 34.37 -28.27 -42.73
C VAL A 13 35.29 -27.69 -41.65
N GLU A 14 36.56 -27.50 -42.02
CA GLU A 14 37.58 -26.83 -41.19
C GLU A 14 37.52 -25.30 -41.33
N ASP A 15 37.65 -24.79 -42.56
CA ASP A 15 37.42 -23.38 -42.90
C ASP A 15 36.81 -23.30 -44.29
N LEU A 16 35.77 -22.50 -44.43
CA LEU A 16 35.05 -22.23 -45.67
C LEU A 16 34.69 -20.76 -45.70
N ALA A 17 35.08 -20.08 -46.77
CA ALA A 17 34.65 -18.72 -47.06
C ALA A 17 33.96 -18.70 -48.43
N LEU A 18 32.74 -18.17 -48.47
CA LEU A 18 31.93 -18.05 -49.67
C LEU A 18 31.49 -16.60 -49.87
N SER A 19 31.66 -16.10 -51.08
CA SER A 19 31.14 -14.80 -51.51
C SER A 19 29.91 -15.01 -52.40
N PHE A 20 28.87 -14.21 -52.18
CA PHE A 20 27.59 -14.30 -52.88
C PHE A 20 27.38 -13.07 -53.76
N GLY A 21 26.98 -13.32 -55.01
CA GLY A 21 26.52 -12.31 -55.95
C GLY A 21 25.01 -12.08 -55.89
N PRO A 22 24.51 -10.96 -56.42
CA PRO A 22 23.08 -10.67 -56.45
C PRO A 22 22.33 -11.68 -57.33
N GLY A 23 21.04 -11.87 -57.05
CA GLY A 23 20.18 -12.76 -57.81
C GLY A 23 20.27 -14.21 -57.36
N LEU A 24 20.38 -15.14 -58.32
CA LEU A 24 20.33 -16.58 -58.07
C LEU A 24 21.75 -17.15 -57.93
N THR A 25 22.07 -17.65 -56.73
CA THR A 25 23.24 -18.49 -56.51
C THR A 25 22.82 -19.95 -56.45
N MET A 26 23.37 -20.78 -57.33
CA MET A 26 23.08 -22.22 -57.39
C MET A 26 24.28 -23.00 -56.85
N ILE A 27 24.03 -23.80 -55.81
CA ILE A 27 25.04 -24.68 -55.21
C ILE A 27 24.77 -26.10 -55.72
N THR A 28 25.73 -26.66 -56.44
CA THR A 28 25.68 -28.02 -56.98
C THR A 28 26.74 -28.89 -56.31
N GLY A 29 26.62 -30.20 -56.45
CA GLY A 29 27.54 -31.18 -55.89
C GLY A 29 26.95 -32.59 -55.90
N GLU A 30 27.78 -33.59 -55.60
CA GLU A 30 27.41 -35.01 -55.69
C GLU A 30 26.59 -35.48 -54.48
N THR A 31 26.99 -35.10 -53.27
CA THR A 31 26.49 -35.70 -52.02
C THR A 31 25.55 -34.81 -51.21
N GLY A 32 25.18 -33.63 -51.70
CA GLY A 32 24.28 -32.70 -51.00
C GLY A 32 24.80 -32.13 -49.66
N ALA A 33 25.92 -32.64 -49.15
CA ALA A 33 26.50 -32.26 -47.86
C ALA A 33 26.85 -30.78 -47.79
N GLY A 34 27.41 -30.20 -48.87
CA GLY A 34 27.72 -28.78 -48.94
C GLY A 34 26.48 -27.88 -48.86
N LYS A 35 25.38 -28.28 -49.52
CA LYS A 35 24.10 -27.57 -49.44
C LYS A 35 23.53 -27.60 -48.03
N SER A 36 23.51 -28.78 -47.40
CA SER A 36 23.02 -28.94 -46.02
C SER A 36 23.88 -28.17 -45.02
N LEU A 37 25.19 -28.12 -45.21
CA LEU A 37 26.10 -27.34 -44.38
C LEU A 37 25.82 -25.83 -44.47
N ILE A 38 25.68 -25.30 -45.69
CA ILE A 38 25.36 -23.89 -45.90
C ILE A 38 23.98 -23.55 -45.32
N ALA A 39 22.98 -24.40 -45.55
CA ALA A 39 21.65 -24.22 -44.97
C ALA A 39 21.66 -24.27 -43.44
N GLY A 40 22.43 -25.19 -42.85
CA GLY A 40 22.63 -25.29 -41.41
C GLY A 40 23.32 -24.08 -40.82
N ALA A 41 24.40 -23.59 -41.46
CA ALA A 41 25.12 -22.39 -41.05
C ALA A 41 24.22 -21.15 -41.08
N LEU A 42 23.47 -20.94 -42.16
CA LEU A 42 22.50 -19.85 -42.24
C LEU A 42 21.36 -20.01 -41.21
N GLY A 43 20.94 -21.24 -40.93
CA GLY A 43 19.95 -21.55 -39.89
C GLY A 43 20.41 -21.14 -38.50
N LEU A 44 21.69 -21.33 -38.20
CA LEU A 44 22.31 -20.87 -36.96
C LEU A 44 22.31 -19.33 -36.89
N LEU A 45 22.55 -18.61 -37.98
CA LEU A 45 22.45 -17.15 -38.01
C LEU A 45 21.02 -16.62 -37.91
N ALA A 46 20.02 -17.41 -38.32
CA ALA A 46 18.60 -17.10 -38.17
C ALA A 46 18.02 -17.40 -36.76
N GLY A 47 18.87 -17.74 -35.78
CA GLY A 47 18.44 -18.06 -34.42
C GLY A 47 18.05 -19.53 -34.19
N GLY A 48 18.32 -20.43 -35.15
CA GLY A 48 18.05 -21.86 -35.01
C GLY A 48 18.76 -22.51 -33.82
N ARG A 49 18.28 -23.68 -33.37
CA ARG A 49 18.95 -24.42 -32.30
C ARG A 49 20.33 -24.89 -32.76
N ALA A 50 21.32 -24.69 -31.88
CA ALA A 50 22.65 -25.25 -32.06
C ALA A 50 22.69 -26.65 -31.43
N ASP A 51 23.23 -27.60 -32.16
CA ASP A 51 23.54 -28.94 -31.66
C ASP A 51 25.06 -29.10 -31.55
N LYS A 52 25.53 -29.66 -30.44
CA LYS A 52 26.95 -29.95 -30.22
C LYS A 52 27.51 -30.91 -31.25
N GLY A 53 26.68 -31.80 -31.80
CA GLY A 53 27.04 -32.69 -32.91
C GLY A 53 27.40 -31.95 -34.21
N GLN A 54 27.11 -30.65 -34.30
CA GLN A 54 27.51 -29.82 -35.45
C GLN A 54 28.94 -29.30 -35.34
N ILE A 55 29.60 -29.41 -34.17
CA ILE A 55 31.01 -29.04 -34.02
C ILE A 55 31.85 -30.18 -34.59
N ARG A 56 32.82 -29.85 -35.46
CA ARG A 56 33.74 -30.82 -36.07
C ARG A 56 34.40 -31.70 -35.01
N GLU A 57 34.60 -32.98 -35.34
CA GLU A 57 35.28 -33.92 -34.45
C GLU A 57 36.73 -33.47 -34.18
N GLY A 58 37.15 -33.52 -32.92
CA GLY A 58 38.45 -33.00 -32.47
C GLY A 58 38.48 -31.51 -32.14
N GLU A 59 37.41 -30.76 -32.43
CA GLU A 59 37.33 -29.32 -32.18
C GLU A 59 36.42 -28.97 -30.99
N GLU A 60 36.81 -27.91 -30.26
CA GLU A 60 36.08 -27.41 -29.10
C GLU A 60 35.05 -26.31 -29.46
N THR A 61 35.28 -25.63 -30.59
CA THR A 61 34.49 -24.47 -31.01
C THR A 61 34.20 -24.53 -32.51
N ALA A 62 33.00 -24.08 -32.89
CA ALA A 62 32.64 -23.82 -34.29
C ALA A 62 32.18 -22.37 -34.45
N VAL A 63 32.49 -21.74 -35.58
CA VAL A 63 32.12 -20.35 -35.85
C VAL A 63 31.39 -20.25 -37.18
N VAL A 64 30.29 -19.51 -37.18
CA VAL A 64 29.57 -19.12 -38.38
C VAL A 64 29.48 -17.59 -38.39
N GLU A 65 29.92 -16.97 -39.47
CA GLU A 65 29.91 -15.52 -39.65
C GLU A 65 29.34 -15.19 -41.03
N ALA A 66 28.52 -14.15 -41.12
CA ALA A 66 28.00 -13.67 -42.39
C ALA A 66 27.96 -12.15 -42.44
N VAL A 67 28.17 -11.63 -43.64
CA VAL A 67 28.05 -10.21 -43.96
C VAL A 67 26.78 -9.99 -44.78
N PHE A 68 25.93 -9.09 -44.31
CA PHE A 68 24.70 -8.67 -44.98
C PHE A 68 24.79 -7.22 -45.41
N ASP A 69 24.41 -6.96 -46.65
CA ASP A 69 24.22 -5.63 -47.21
C ASP A 69 22.75 -5.18 -47.02
N LEU A 70 22.55 -4.06 -46.35
CA LEU A 70 21.25 -3.49 -46.03
C LEU A 70 20.99 -2.14 -46.68
N LEU A 71 21.81 -1.71 -47.65
CA LEU A 71 21.65 -0.40 -48.31
C LEU A 71 20.22 -0.19 -48.83
N ASP A 72 19.69 -1.18 -49.55
CA ASP A 72 18.33 -1.14 -50.13
C ASP A 72 17.25 -1.73 -49.20
N ARG A 73 17.50 -1.81 -47.88
CA ARG A 73 16.58 -2.41 -46.90
C ARG A 73 16.30 -1.48 -45.71
N PRO A 74 15.62 -0.34 -45.91
CA PRO A 74 15.39 0.65 -44.85
C PRO A 74 14.60 0.10 -43.66
N ALA A 75 13.60 -0.75 -43.90
CA ALA A 75 12.81 -1.38 -42.81
C ALA A 75 13.67 -2.31 -41.93
N ALA A 76 14.60 -3.06 -42.53
CA ALA A 76 15.52 -3.88 -41.76
C ALA A 76 16.48 -2.99 -40.95
N ARG A 77 17.06 -1.94 -41.56
CA ARG A 77 17.93 -0.99 -40.87
C ARG A 77 17.24 -0.35 -39.66
N ALA A 78 15.98 0.05 -39.80
CA ALA A 78 15.18 0.59 -38.70
C ALA A 78 15.01 -0.44 -37.56
N ALA A 79 14.63 -1.68 -37.88
CA ALA A 79 14.46 -2.73 -36.88
C ALA A 79 15.76 -3.06 -36.11
N PHE A 80 16.92 -3.00 -36.78
CA PHE A 80 18.23 -3.13 -36.11
C PHE A 80 18.54 -1.91 -35.24
N ALA A 81 18.25 -0.69 -35.71
CA ALA A 81 18.44 0.53 -34.93
C ALA A 81 17.57 0.57 -33.65
N ASP A 82 16.31 0.14 -33.75
CA ASP A 82 15.38 0.02 -32.62
C ASP A 82 15.87 -1.00 -31.57
N ALA A 83 16.65 -2.00 -32.02
CA ALA A 83 17.32 -2.95 -31.15
C ALA A 83 18.66 -2.46 -30.58
N GLY A 84 19.03 -1.19 -30.82
CA GLY A 84 20.29 -0.59 -30.40
C GLY A 84 21.50 -0.96 -31.27
N LEU A 85 21.29 -1.60 -32.43
CA LEU A 85 22.33 -2.10 -33.32
C LEU A 85 22.45 -1.18 -34.54
N ARG A 86 23.36 -0.22 -34.48
CA ARG A 86 23.57 0.72 -35.59
C ARG A 86 24.30 0.04 -36.75
N VAL A 87 23.72 0.16 -37.93
CA VAL A 87 24.34 -0.21 -39.21
C VAL A 87 25.04 1.02 -39.77
N GLY A 88 26.29 0.86 -40.21
CA GLY A 88 27.10 1.95 -40.77
C GLY A 88 26.50 2.57 -42.03
N ALA A 89 27.14 3.63 -42.52
CA ALA A 89 26.76 4.29 -43.78
C ALA A 89 26.99 3.38 -45.00
N ASP A 90 27.93 2.44 -44.89
CA ASP A 90 28.20 1.37 -45.85
C ASP A 90 27.08 0.33 -45.94
N GLY A 91 26.13 0.34 -45.00
CA GLY A 91 24.99 -0.58 -44.97
C GLY A 91 25.36 -2.02 -44.61
N LEU A 92 26.60 -2.28 -44.19
CA LEU A 92 27.07 -3.63 -43.88
C LEU A 92 26.74 -4.03 -42.44
N LEU A 93 26.20 -5.23 -42.28
CA LEU A 93 25.89 -5.86 -41.01
C LEU A 93 26.61 -7.20 -40.93
N ILE A 94 27.43 -7.38 -39.90
CA ILE A 94 28.15 -8.62 -39.64
C ILE A 94 27.43 -9.36 -38.50
N MET A 95 26.98 -10.58 -38.77
CA MET A 95 26.43 -11.46 -37.75
C MET A 95 27.35 -12.65 -37.55
N ARG A 96 27.73 -12.92 -36.30
CA ARG A 96 28.60 -14.03 -35.94
C ARG A 96 27.99 -14.86 -34.82
N ARG A 97 28.05 -16.18 -34.97
CA ARG A 97 27.65 -17.15 -33.94
C ARG A 97 28.79 -18.11 -33.68
N GLU A 98 29.15 -18.23 -32.41
CA GLU A 98 30.17 -19.13 -31.91
C GLU A 98 29.51 -20.21 -31.06
N LEU A 99 29.74 -21.47 -31.43
CA LEU A 99 29.30 -22.65 -30.72
C LEU A 99 30.48 -23.18 -29.90
N LYS A 100 30.19 -23.73 -28.72
CA LYS A 100 31.17 -24.40 -27.86
C LYS A 100 30.67 -25.79 -27.49
N ARG A 101 31.58 -26.77 -27.48
CA ARG A 101 31.30 -28.14 -27.04
C ARG A 101 30.94 -28.16 -25.56
N GLU A 102 31.63 -27.36 -24.77
CA GLU A 102 31.32 -27.10 -23.36
C GLU A 102 31.09 -25.61 -23.08
N GLY A 103 30.12 -25.31 -22.21
CA GLY A 103 29.73 -23.95 -21.89
C GLY A 103 28.73 -23.33 -22.88
N ARG A 104 28.53 -22.02 -22.75
CA ARG A 104 27.54 -21.26 -23.52
C ARG A 104 28.21 -20.65 -24.76
N GLY A 105 27.62 -20.91 -25.93
CA GLY A 105 27.98 -20.22 -27.16
C GLY A 105 27.74 -18.71 -27.08
N ARG A 106 28.30 -17.97 -28.04
CA ARG A 106 28.20 -16.51 -28.12
C ARG A 106 27.56 -16.10 -29.44
N VAL A 107 26.86 -14.99 -29.43
CA VAL A 107 26.36 -14.34 -30.65
C VAL A 107 26.80 -12.89 -30.65
N LEU A 108 27.24 -12.43 -31.80
CA LEU A 108 27.73 -11.08 -32.00
C LEU A 108 27.07 -10.46 -33.22
N ILE A 109 26.81 -9.16 -33.13
CA ILE A 109 26.32 -8.33 -34.24
C ILE A 109 27.20 -7.09 -34.31
N ASN A 110 27.84 -6.86 -35.46
CA ASN A 110 28.84 -5.81 -35.65
C ASN A 110 29.93 -5.81 -34.54
N GLY A 111 30.35 -7.01 -34.12
CA GLY A 111 31.36 -7.19 -33.07
C GLY A 111 30.85 -7.00 -31.63
N LEU A 112 29.61 -6.58 -31.42
CA LEU A 112 29.01 -6.42 -30.09
C LEU A 112 28.35 -7.72 -29.64
N LEU A 113 28.57 -8.10 -28.37
CA LEU A 113 27.87 -9.23 -27.75
C LEU A 113 26.35 -8.98 -27.73
N SER A 114 25.59 -10.00 -28.12
CA SER A 114 24.14 -9.94 -28.23
C SER A 114 23.46 -11.18 -27.62
N SER A 115 22.14 -11.28 -27.74
CA SER A 115 21.36 -12.43 -27.30
C SER A 115 20.85 -13.26 -28.47
N LEU A 116 20.61 -14.55 -28.24
CA LEU A 116 19.98 -15.41 -29.24
C LEU A 116 18.57 -14.93 -29.61
N SER A 117 17.84 -14.33 -28.66
CA SER A 117 16.52 -13.76 -28.91
C SER A 117 16.55 -12.62 -29.94
N ILE A 118 17.66 -11.86 -30.02
CA ILE A 118 17.83 -10.84 -31.06
C ILE A 118 18.02 -11.50 -32.43
N PHE A 119 18.77 -12.61 -32.53
CA PHE A 119 18.90 -13.39 -33.76
C PHE A 119 17.55 -13.98 -34.20
N GLU A 120 16.76 -14.55 -33.26
CA GLU A 120 15.43 -15.10 -33.56
C GLU A 120 14.44 -14.03 -34.03
N ARG A 121 14.53 -12.81 -33.47
CA ARG A 121 13.65 -11.69 -33.82
C ARG A 121 14.04 -11.02 -35.14
N LEU A 122 15.34 -10.76 -35.36
CA LEU A 122 15.82 -9.96 -36.50
C LEU A 122 16.33 -10.81 -37.67
N GLY A 123 16.78 -12.04 -37.42
CA GLY A 123 17.23 -12.98 -38.44
C GLY A 123 16.21 -13.22 -39.57
N PRO A 124 14.91 -13.39 -39.28
CA PRO A 124 13.88 -13.54 -40.31
C PRO A 124 13.73 -12.33 -41.25
N LEU A 125 14.20 -11.13 -40.85
CA LEU A 125 14.23 -9.95 -41.73
C LEU A 125 15.35 -10.03 -42.78
N LEU A 126 16.37 -10.86 -42.52
CA LEU A 126 17.56 -11.00 -43.35
C LEU A 126 17.53 -12.25 -44.22
N LEU A 127 17.13 -13.37 -43.62
CA LEU A 127 17.18 -14.71 -44.17
C LEU A 127 15.82 -15.40 -44.05
N SER A 128 15.40 -16.05 -45.12
CA SER A 128 14.28 -17.00 -45.10
C SER A 128 14.79 -18.33 -45.67
N ILE A 129 14.88 -19.34 -44.81
CA ILE A 129 15.40 -20.67 -45.18
C ILE A 129 14.23 -21.59 -45.46
N GLN A 130 14.07 -21.94 -46.74
CA GLN A 130 13.03 -22.85 -47.21
C GLN A 130 13.56 -24.29 -47.18
N SER A 131 13.37 -25.01 -46.06
CA SER A 131 13.66 -26.45 -45.93
C SER A 131 12.38 -27.30 -45.94
N GLN A 132 12.52 -28.63 -45.98
CA GLN A 132 11.40 -29.57 -45.85
C GLN A 132 10.58 -29.39 -44.55
N ASP A 133 11.13 -28.72 -43.53
CA ASP A 133 10.45 -28.40 -42.26
C ASP A 133 9.43 -27.24 -42.36
N HIS A 134 9.15 -26.70 -43.56
CA HIS A 134 8.18 -25.62 -43.79
C HIS A 134 6.75 -25.92 -43.34
N GLN A 135 6.43 -27.18 -43.06
CA GLN A 135 5.20 -27.59 -42.39
C GLN A 135 4.97 -26.85 -41.05
N ARG A 136 6.03 -26.32 -40.41
CA ARG A 136 5.92 -25.53 -39.17
C ARG A 136 5.49 -24.07 -39.34
N LEU A 137 5.58 -23.47 -40.54
CA LEU A 137 5.05 -22.11 -40.74
C LEU A 137 3.52 -22.09 -40.72
N LEU A 138 2.88 -23.12 -41.28
CA LEU A 138 1.44 -23.30 -41.24
C LEU A 138 0.90 -23.51 -39.81
N THR A 139 1.74 -24.00 -38.89
CA THR A 139 1.38 -24.18 -37.48
C THR A 139 1.72 -22.98 -36.59
N ARG A 140 2.31 -21.90 -37.14
CA ARG A 140 2.54 -20.67 -36.35
C ARG A 140 1.20 -20.01 -36.03
N PRO A 141 0.92 -19.71 -34.74
CA PRO A 141 -0.26 -18.93 -34.37
C PRO A 141 -0.30 -17.61 -35.14
N GLY A 142 -1.40 -17.35 -35.83
CA GLY A 142 -1.61 -16.13 -36.61
C GLY A 142 -1.11 -16.17 -38.06
N PHE A 143 -0.27 -17.12 -38.48
CA PHE A 143 0.22 -17.17 -39.86
C PHE A 143 -0.92 -17.38 -40.87
N ALA A 144 -1.82 -18.33 -40.60
CA ALA A 144 -2.97 -18.59 -41.47
C ALA A 144 -3.89 -17.36 -41.58
N ARG A 145 -4.12 -16.64 -40.47
CA ARG A 145 -4.90 -15.40 -40.46
C ARG A 145 -4.18 -14.32 -41.26
N ASP A 146 -2.92 -14.04 -40.96
CA ASP A 146 -2.15 -12.99 -41.63
C ASP A 146 -2.00 -13.27 -43.14
N PHE A 147 -1.92 -14.55 -43.52
CA PHE A 147 -1.93 -14.99 -44.91
C PHE A 147 -3.27 -14.72 -45.59
N LEU A 148 -4.39 -15.09 -44.95
CA LEU A 148 -5.73 -14.84 -45.46
C LEU A 148 -6.04 -13.34 -45.56
N ASP A 149 -5.71 -12.57 -44.52
CA ASP A 149 -5.91 -11.12 -44.49
C ASP A 149 -5.15 -10.44 -45.64
N ARG A 150 -3.93 -10.90 -45.95
CA ARG A 150 -3.16 -10.40 -47.10
C ARG A 150 -3.73 -10.87 -48.44
N MET A 151 -4.15 -12.13 -48.54
CA MET A 151 -4.75 -12.66 -49.77
C MET A 151 -6.04 -11.92 -50.15
N LEU A 152 -6.81 -11.48 -49.15
CA LEU A 152 -8.08 -10.79 -49.32
C LEU A 152 -7.93 -9.26 -49.24
N ASP A 153 -6.71 -8.74 -49.13
CA ASP A 153 -6.39 -7.31 -49.00
C ASP A 153 -7.13 -6.60 -47.85
N LEU A 154 -7.32 -7.29 -46.72
CA LEU A 154 -8.08 -6.83 -45.55
C LEU A 154 -7.26 -5.98 -44.57
N GLY A 155 -6.23 -5.30 -45.05
CA GLY A 155 -5.34 -4.49 -44.21
C GLY A 155 -6.09 -3.37 -43.48
N ALA A 156 -6.99 -2.68 -44.18
CA ALA A 156 -7.76 -1.55 -43.64
C ALA A 156 -8.82 -2.01 -42.62
N GLU A 157 -9.46 -3.16 -42.84
CA GLU A 157 -10.41 -3.78 -41.92
C GLU A 157 -9.69 -4.21 -40.64
N ARG A 158 -8.52 -4.85 -40.77
CA ARG A 158 -7.70 -5.26 -39.63
C ARG A 158 -7.28 -4.08 -38.77
N GLU A 159 -6.86 -2.97 -39.38
CA GLU A 159 -6.51 -1.75 -38.66
C GLU A 159 -7.72 -1.14 -37.95
N ARG A 160 -8.90 -1.11 -38.59
CA ARG A 160 -10.14 -0.66 -37.96
C ARG A 160 -10.51 -1.51 -36.74
N VAL A 161 -10.41 -2.82 -36.83
CA VAL A 161 -10.67 -3.74 -35.71
C VAL A 161 -9.66 -3.53 -34.58
N ALA A 162 -8.37 -3.37 -34.91
CA ALA A 162 -7.33 -3.08 -33.92
C ALA A 162 -7.60 -1.78 -33.17
N ALA A 163 -7.94 -0.70 -33.89
CA ALA A 163 -8.28 0.59 -33.29
C ALA A 163 -9.54 0.50 -32.39
N ALA A 164 -10.57 -0.21 -32.84
CA ALA A 164 -11.78 -0.42 -32.05
C ALA A 164 -11.50 -1.23 -30.77
N LEU A 165 -10.63 -2.24 -30.85
CA LEU A 165 -10.23 -3.04 -29.70
C LEU A 165 -9.42 -2.23 -28.68
N ASP A 166 -8.50 -1.38 -29.15
CA ASP A 166 -7.73 -0.51 -28.26
C ASP A 166 -8.61 0.54 -27.60
N HIS A 167 -9.59 1.08 -28.32
CA HIS A 167 -10.59 1.98 -27.73
C HIS A 167 -11.46 1.25 -26.69
N PHE A 168 -11.93 0.05 -27.01
CA PHE A 168 -12.69 -0.77 -26.07
C PHE A 168 -11.92 -1.05 -24.77
N ARG A 169 -10.65 -1.44 -24.87
CA ARG A 169 -9.77 -1.67 -23.70
C ARG A 169 -9.57 -0.41 -22.86
N THR A 170 -9.52 0.75 -23.51
CA THR A 170 -9.42 2.03 -22.81
C THR A 170 -10.68 2.29 -22.00
N LEU A 171 -11.86 2.11 -22.60
CA LEU A 171 -13.15 2.26 -21.92
C LEU A 171 -13.34 1.23 -20.81
N GLU A 172 -12.90 -0.01 -21.01
CA GLU A 172 -12.95 -1.07 -19.99
C GLU A 172 -12.13 -0.69 -18.76
N LYS A 173 -10.93 -0.10 -18.97
CA LYS A 173 -10.11 0.40 -17.88
C LYS A 173 -10.76 1.59 -17.17
N GLU A 174 -11.26 2.57 -17.93
CA GLU A 174 -11.96 3.73 -17.35
C GLU A 174 -13.18 3.31 -16.52
N LEU A 175 -13.95 2.32 -16.98
CA LEU A 175 -15.07 1.77 -16.24
C LEU A 175 -14.62 1.12 -14.93
N ALA A 176 -13.55 0.33 -14.96
CA ALA A 176 -13.01 -0.29 -13.75
C ALA A 176 -12.55 0.76 -12.72
N ASP A 177 -11.86 1.81 -13.18
CA ASP A 177 -11.40 2.91 -12.32
C ASP A 177 -12.59 3.66 -11.70
N ARG A 178 -13.65 3.94 -12.48
CA ARG A 178 -14.88 4.60 -12.00
C ARG A 178 -15.65 3.76 -10.97
N LEU A 179 -15.72 2.44 -11.16
CA LEU A 179 -16.36 1.54 -10.20
C LEU A 179 -15.61 1.50 -8.87
N ALA A 180 -14.28 1.54 -8.90
CA ALA A 180 -13.46 1.61 -7.69
C ALA A 180 -13.60 2.97 -6.97
N GLU A 181 -13.66 4.08 -7.71
CA GLU A 181 -13.96 5.40 -7.15
C GLU A 181 -15.35 5.42 -6.48
N GLN A 182 -16.36 4.84 -7.14
CA GLN A 182 -17.71 4.76 -6.61
C GLN A 182 -17.78 3.95 -5.32
N SER A 183 -17.14 2.78 -5.26
CA SER A 183 -17.16 1.96 -4.04
C SER A 183 -16.48 2.67 -2.88
N PHE A 184 -15.34 3.31 -3.12
CA PHE A 184 -14.64 4.08 -2.08
C PHE A 184 -15.49 5.26 -1.58
N ALA A 185 -16.14 6.01 -2.49
CA ALA A 185 -17.02 7.11 -2.10
C ALA A 185 -18.22 6.63 -1.27
N GLN A 186 -18.76 5.44 -1.56
CA GLN A 186 -19.88 4.86 -0.84
C GLN A 186 -19.49 4.44 0.59
N GLU A 187 -18.34 3.79 0.77
CA GLU A 187 -17.80 3.46 2.10
C GLU A 187 -17.58 4.73 2.95
N GLN A 188 -17.06 5.79 2.34
CA GLN A 188 -16.85 7.07 3.02
C GLN A 188 -18.16 7.72 3.43
N LEU A 189 -19.18 7.68 2.56
CA LEU A 189 -20.51 8.19 2.87
C LEU A 189 -21.13 7.45 4.05
N GLU A 190 -21.09 6.11 4.05
CA GLU A 190 -21.61 5.30 5.16
C GLU A 190 -20.91 5.64 6.49
N MET A 191 -19.59 5.82 6.46
CA MET A 191 -18.83 6.24 7.65
C MET A 191 -19.26 7.64 8.13
N TRP A 192 -19.40 8.61 7.23
CA TRP A 192 -19.81 9.97 7.60
C TRP A 192 -21.25 10.03 8.10
N GLU A 193 -22.16 9.27 7.50
CA GLU A 193 -23.53 9.14 7.97
C GLU A 193 -23.58 8.55 9.37
N TYR A 194 -22.80 7.50 9.64
CA TYR A 194 -22.68 6.93 10.98
C TYR A 194 -22.16 7.94 12.00
N GLN A 195 -21.06 8.63 11.69
CA GLN A 195 -20.47 9.65 12.57
C GLN A 195 -21.43 10.82 12.82
N HIS A 196 -22.12 11.27 11.78
CA HIS A 196 -23.12 12.33 11.89
C HIS A 196 -24.28 11.91 12.78
N GLN A 197 -24.79 10.69 12.62
CA GLN A 197 -25.86 10.14 13.47
C GLN A 197 -25.41 10.00 14.92
N GLU A 198 -24.20 9.51 15.17
CA GLU A 198 -23.62 9.36 16.52
C GLU A 198 -23.53 10.73 17.23
N ILE A 199 -22.95 11.73 16.57
CA ILE A 199 -22.81 13.09 17.12
C ILE A 199 -24.18 13.74 17.32
N SER A 200 -25.08 13.61 16.35
CA SER A 200 -26.42 14.19 16.43
C SER A 200 -27.27 13.56 17.54
N ALA A 201 -27.16 12.25 17.74
CA ALA A 201 -27.85 11.52 18.80
C ALA A 201 -27.36 11.91 20.20
N ALA A 202 -26.08 12.27 20.33
CA ALA A 202 -25.49 12.71 21.59
C ALA A 202 -26.01 14.09 22.04
N ARG A 203 -26.59 14.91 21.14
CA ARG A 203 -27.19 16.24 21.43
C ARG A 203 -26.28 17.13 22.30
N LEU A 204 -24.99 17.11 22.00
CA LEU A 204 -23.96 17.81 22.78
C LEU A 204 -24.19 19.32 22.78
N SER A 205 -24.04 19.93 23.96
CA SER A 205 -24.01 21.39 24.10
C SER A 205 -22.60 21.85 24.44
N LEU A 206 -22.19 23.02 23.93
CA LEU A 206 -20.89 23.61 24.26
C LEU A 206 -20.76 23.97 25.75
N GLN A 207 -21.88 24.14 26.45
CA GLN A 207 -21.95 24.52 27.87
C GLN A 207 -22.14 23.30 28.80
N GLU A 208 -22.29 22.09 28.24
CA GLU A 208 -22.66 20.90 29.01
C GLU A 208 -21.60 20.51 30.04
N GLU A 209 -20.31 20.62 29.71
CA GLU A 209 -19.23 20.30 30.64
C GLU A 209 -19.21 21.25 31.84
N GLU A 210 -19.43 22.54 31.62
CA GLU A 210 -19.48 23.57 32.67
C GLU A 210 -20.68 23.33 33.60
N GLU A 211 -21.87 23.12 33.03
CA GLU A 211 -23.09 22.82 33.79
C GLU A 211 -22.96 21.53 34.62
N LEU A 212 -22.40 20.46 34.03
CA LEU A 212 -22.17 19.20 34.74
C LEU A 212 -21.11 19.36 35.84
N ALA A 213 -20.05 20.13 35.62
CA ALA A 213 -19.04 20.41 36.62
C ALA A 213 -19.61 21.19 37.82
N GLU A 214 -20.43 22.21 37.57
CA GLU A 214 -21.13 22.96 38.62
C GLU A 214 -22.08 22.07 39.42
N ARG A 215 -22.89 21.24 38.74
CA ARG A 215 -23.80 20.29 39.40
C ARG A 215 -23.05 19.27 40.25
N LEU A 216 -21.91 18.77 39.77
CA LEU A 216 -21.06 17.86 40.52
C LEU A 216 -20.41 18.54 41.74
N ALA A 217 -19.93 19.77 41.58
CA ALA A 217 -19.35 20.56 42.67
C ALA A 217 -20.41 20.83 43.76
N PHE A 218 -21.61 21.25 43.36
CA PHE A 218 -22.74 21.41 44.28
C PHE A 218 -23.07 20.11 45.00
N GLY A 219 -23.19 19.00 44.28
CA GLY A 219 -23.46 17.69 44.88
C GLY A 219 -22.39 17.21 45.86
N ARG A 220 -21.10 17.45 45.56
CA ARG A 220 -19.99 17.15 46.47
C ARG A 220 -20.04 18.00 47.73
N ASN A 221 -20.26 19.31 47.59
CA ASN A 221 -20.35 20.23 48.72
C ASN A 221 -21.53 19.87 49.63
N ALA A 222 -22.69 19.58 49.05
CA ALA A 222 -23.87 19.14 49.80
C ALA A 222 -23.61 17.82 50.55
N ARG A 223 -22.90 16.86 49.93
CA ARG A 223 -22.53 15.61 50.57
C ARG A 223 -21.55 15.83 51.73
N SER A 224 -20.48 16.59 51.52
CA SER A 224 -19.50 16.89 52.57
C SER A 224 -20.12 17.66 53.73
N LEU A 225 -21.07 18.56 53.46
CA LEU A 225 -21.82 19.25 54.50
C LEU A 225 -22.66 18.28 55.32
N LEU A 226 -23.44 17.40 54.68
CA LEU A 226 -24.26 16.41 55.39
C LEU A 226 -23.41 15.41 56.19
N GLU A 227 -22.29 14.95 55.64
CA GLU A 227 -21.34 14.09 56.35
C GLU A 227 -20.74 14.82 57.57
N GLY A 228 -20.34 16.08 57.42
CA GLY A 228 -19.84 16.90 58.54
C GLY A 228 -20.91 17.19 59.59
N LEU A 229 -22.14 17.46 59.19
CA LEU A 229 -23.28 17.66 60.10
C LEU A 229 -23.58 16.39 60.89
N GLU A 230 -23.54 15.21 60.25
CA GLU A 230 -23.76 13.93 60.91
C GLU A 230 -22.65 13.59 61.91
N VAL A 231 -21.37 13.85 61.57
CA VAL A 231 -20.26 13.71 62.51
C VAL A 231 -20.46 14.63 63.72
N GLY A 232 -20.76 15.91 63.50
CA GLY A 232 -21.02 16.86 64.59
C GLY A 232 -22.20 16.44 65.48
N ARG A 233 -23.28 15.93 64.88
CA ARG A 233 -24.44 15.41 65.61
C ARG A 233 -24.07 14.18 66.47
N GLN A 234 -23.26 13.27 65.95
CA GLN A 234 -22.78 12.11 66.70
C GLN A 234 -21.90 12.53 67.87
N ASP A 235 -20.86 13.32 67.63
CA ASP A 235 -19.90 13.68 68.67
C ASP A 235 -20.50 14.56 69.78
N LEU A 236 -21.46 15.42 69.44
CA LEU A 236 -22.04 16.35 70.42
C LEU A 236 -23.25 15.76 71.16
N LEU A 237 -24.11 14.99 70.50
CA LEU A 237 -25.47 14.71 71.00
C LEU A 237 -25.85 13.24 71.09
N ALA A 238 -25.46 12.42 70.10
CA ALA A 238 -26.09 11.12 69.87
C ALA A 238 -25.15 9.90 69.90
N GLY A 239 -23.85 10.09 69.63
CA GLY A 239 -22.84 9.03 69.70
C GLY A 239 -22.51 8.64 71.14
N GLU A 240 -21.80 7.54 71.34
CA GLU A 240 -21.32 7.15 72.68
C GLU A 240 -19.81 6.89 72.65
N PRO A 241 -18.99 7.61 73.45
CA PRO A 241 -19.35 8.75 74.31
C PRO A 241 -19.55 10.05 73.51
N ASN A 242 -20.53 10.88 73.88
CA ASN A 242 -20.70 12.23 73.31
C ASN A 242 -20.38 13.37 74.30
N ALA A 243 -20.15 14.58 73.78
CA ALA A 243 -19.81 15.76 74.58
C ALA A 243 -20.86 16.07 75.65
N ARG A 244 -22.16 15.95 75.33
CA ARG A 244 -23.24 16.13 76.32
C ARG A 244 -23.12 15.14 77.48
N GLN A 245 -22.86 13.87 77.22
CA GLN A 245 -22.66 12.83 78.24
C GLN A 245 -21.39 13.11 79.07
N LEU A 246 -20.30 13.53 78.44
CA LEU A 246 -19.05 13.86 79.13
C LEU A 246 -19.18 15.09 80.02
N LEU A 247 -19.87 16.15 79.55
CA LEU A 247 -20.16 17.35 80.33
C LEU A 247 -21.10 17.03 81.50
N ALA A 248 -22.18 16.29 81.28
CA ALA A 248 -23.09 15.86 82.33
C ALA A 248 -22.38 15.00 83.39
N ARG A 249 -21.49 14.10 82.98
CA ARG A 249 -20.66 13.31 83.91
C ARG A 249 -19.71 14.19 84.72
N THR A 250 -19.08 15.17 84.07
CA THR A 250 -18.17 16.12 84.73
C THR A 250 -18.93 16.97 85.76
N LEU A 251 -20.12 17.46 85.42
CA LEU A 251 -21.01 18.18 86.33
C LEU A 251 -21.37 17.30 87.54
N ALA A 252 -21.83 16.07 87.30
CA ALA A 252 -22.19 15.15 88.39
C ALA A 252 -21.02 14.85 89.35
N ALA A 253 -19.77 14.91 88.87
CA ALA A 253 -18.58 14.69 89.71
C ALA A 253 -18.14 15.95 90.48
N LEU A 254 -18.32 17.14 89.91
CA LEU A 254 -17.87 18.40 90.49
C LEU A 254 -18.95 19.08 91.36
N GLU A 255 -20.24 18.87 91.07
CA GLU A 255 -21.36 19.47 91.82
C GLU A 255 -21.37 19.14 93.32
N PRO A 256 -21.06 17.90 93.77
CA PRO A 256 -20.99 17.60 95.20
C PRO A 256 -19.86 18.33 95.94
N LEU A 257 -18.87 18.84 95.20
CA LEU A 257 -17.74 19.60 95.72
C LEU A 257 -17.99 21.12 95.67
N ALA A 258 -19.17 21.57 95.22
CA ALA A 258 -19.52 22.99 95.16
C ALA A 258 -19.38 23.67 96.54
N GLY A 259 -18.86 24.91 96.55
CA GLY A 259 -18.59 25.68 97.77
C GLY A 259 -17.25 25.42 98.47
N SER A 260 -16.42 24.48 97.97
CA SER A 260 -15.10 24.19 98.55
C SER A 260 -13.98 25.14 98.09
N SER A 261 -14.16 25.86 96.96
CA SER A 261 -13.22 26.89 96.47
C SER A 261 -13.91 27.82 95.46
N PRO A 262 -13.65 29.14 95.48
CA PRO A 262 -14.18 30.08 94.49
C PRO A 262 -13.81 29.71 93.04
N ARG A 263 -12.60 29.16 92.82
CA ARG A 263 -12.17 28.70 91.49
C ARG A 263 -12.95 27.50 90.97
N LEU A 264 -13.48 26.67 91.87
CA LEU A 264 -14.28 25.52 91.48
C LEU A 264 -15.70 25.94 91.06
N GLU A 265 -16.24 27.00 91.68
CA GLU A 265 -17.51 27.61 91.27
C GLU A 265 -17.42 28.27 89.89
N GLU A 266 -16.31 28.92 89.58
CA GLU A 266 -16.03 29.42 88.23
C GLU A 266 -16.02 28.28 87.20
N ILE A 267 -15.35 27.16 87.48
CA ILE A 267 -15.32 25.98 86.60
C ILE A 267 -16.72 25.37 86.44
N LEU A 268 -17.48 25.21 87.53
CA LEU A 268 -18.84 24.67 87.49
C LEU A 268 -19.77 25.54 86.63
N THR A 269 -19.66 26.86 86.74
CA THR A 269 -20.41 27.80 85.90
C THR A 269 -20.06 27.61 84.42
N MET A 270 -18.76 27.56 84.08
CA MET A 270 -18.31 27.35 82.69
C MET A 270 -18.78 26.01 82.09
N VAL A 271 -18.78 24.94 82.89
CA VAL A 271 -19.21 23.61 82.40
C VAL A 271 -20.74 23.54 82.23
N ARG A 272 -21.52 24.20 83.10
CA ARG A 272 -22.99 24.31 82.94
C ARG A 272 -23.36 25.11 81.70
N ASP A 273 -22.68 26.24 81.47
CA ASP A 273 -22.92 27.06 80.29
C ASP A 273 -22.57 26.28 79.02
N ALA A 274 -21.47 25.52 79.02
CA ALA A 274 -21.09 24.65 77.90
C ALA A 274 -22.13 23.53 77.65
N GLU A 275 -22.68 22.91 78.69
CA GLU A 275 -23.68 21.85 78.57
C GLU A 275 -25.03 22.38 78.04
N ALA A 276 -25.45 23.56 78.52
CA ALA A 276 -26.63 24.25 78.01
C ALA A 276 -26.47 24.67 76.54
N LEU A 277 -25.30 25.18 76.15
CA LEU A 277 -25.02 25.56 74.75
C LEU A 277 -25.00 24.36 73.82
N VAL A 278 -24.40 23.23 74.23
CA VAL A 278 -24.34 22.00 73.43
C VAL A 278 -25.73 21.37 73.30
N THR A 279 -26.51 21.30 74.38
CA THR A 279 -27.82 20.62 74.38
C THR A 279 -28.93 21.47 73.75
N GLY A 280 -28.89 22.78 73.97
CA GLY A 280 -29.84 23.74 73.43
C GLY A 280 -29.46 24.23 72.04
N GLU A 281 -28.54 25.19 71.97
CA GLU A 281 -28.26 25.95 70.74
C GLU A 281 -27.67 25.08 69.63
N ALA A 282 -26.65 24.26 69.92
CA ALA A 282 -26.09 23.37 68.93
C ALA A 282 -27.11 22.31 68.49
N GLY A 283 -27.85 21.71 69.42
CA GLY A 283 -28.89 20.72 69.12
C GLY A 283 -30.05 21.23 68.25
N HIS A 284 -30.39 22.52 68.34
CA HIS A 284 -31.36 23.15 67.45
C HIS A 284 -30.75 23.55 66.10
N ALA A 285 -29.52 24.07 66.09
CA ALA A 285 -28.82 24.46 64.88
C ALA A 285 -28.54 23.27 63.94
N TYR A 286 -28.12 22.12 64.46
CA TYR A 286 -27.90 20.91 63.64
C TYR A 286 -29.21 20.39 63.01
N ARG A 287 -30.31 20.39 63.76
CA ARG A 287 -31.63 19.97 63.24
C ARG A 287 -32.19 20.94 62.20
N ALA A 288 -31.95 22.24 62.35
CA ALA A 288 -32.34 23.24 61.37
C ALA A 288 -31.52 23.10 60.06
N ALA A 289 -30.21 22.91 60.17
CA ALA A 289 -29.32 22.71 59.03
C ALA A 289 -29.64 21.44 58.23
N GLU A 290 -30.01 20.35 58.91
CA GLU A 290 -30.43 19.09 58.27
C GLU A 290 -31.78 19.24 57.52
N ALA A 291 -32.74 19.95 58.12
CA ALA A 291 -34.06 20.21 57.51
C ALA A 291 -33.99 21.11 56.27
N GLU A 292 -33.14 22.14 56.30
CA GLU A 292 -32.92 23.06 55.18
C GLU A 292 -32.34 22.34 53.96
N HIS A 293 -31.38 21.42 54.17
CA HIS A 293 -30.77 20.66 53.08
C HIS A 293 -31.62 19.49 52.57
N LEU A 294 -32.45 18.86 53.41
CA LEU A 294 -33.40 17.84 52.97
C LEU A 294 -34.55 18.43 52.15
N GLY A 295 -34.99 19.67 52.45
CA GLY A 295 -36.01 20.39 51.67
C GLY A 295 -35.58 20.69 50.23
N HIS A 296 -34.30 20.99 50.00
CA HIS A 296 -33.77 21.25 48.66
C HIS A 296 -33.72 20.00 47.75
N ARG A 297 -33.67 18.77 48.31
CA ARG A 297 -33.66 17.52 47.53
C ARG A 297 -34.96 17.24 46.77
N HIS A 298 -36.10 17.82 47.16
CA HIS A 298 -37.39 17.62 46.47
C HIS A 298 -37.72 18.67 45.41
N SER A 299 -36.88 19.68 45.23
CA SER A 299 -37.09 20.76 44.25
C SER A 299 -36.25 20.65 42.98
N ALA A 300 -35.33 19.67 42.89
CA ALA A 300 -34.53 19.46 41.68
C ALA A 300 -35.34 18.68 40.63
N PRO A 301 -35.38 19.13 39.36
CA PRO A 301 -36.13 18.43 38.31
C PRO A 301 -35.49 17.06 38.06
N GLY A 302 -36.25 16.01 38.32
CA GLY A 302 -35.93 14.66 37.87
C GLY A 302 -35.94 14.62 36.34
N GLY A 303 -34.76 14.52 35.75
CA GLY A 303 -34.60 14.44 34.30
C GLY A 303 -33.41 13.56 33.93
N GLY A 304 -33.71 12.32 33.54
CA GLY A 304 -32.93 11.52 32.59
C GLY A 304 -31.49 11.16 32.94
N ALA A 305 -31.29 10.24 33.88
CA ALA A 305 -30.08 9.42 33.87
C ALA A 305 -30.23 8.33 32.79
N GLY A 306 -29.84 8.65 31.55
CA GLY A 306 -29.48 7.65 30.54
C GLY A 306 -28.01 7.24 30.72
N PRO A 307 -27.60 6.02 30.32
CA PRO A 307 -26.28 5.49 30.65
C PRO A 307 -25.21 6.16 29.77
N ALA A 308 -24.62 7.26 30.22
CA ALA A 308 -23.40 7.82 29.64
C ALA A 308 -22.18 7.03 30.15
N GLY A 309 -22.09 5.79 29.70
CA GLY A 309 -20.96 4.90 29.90
C GLY A 309 -20.43 4.42 28.56
N ILE A 310 -19.99 5.34 27.69
CA ILE A 310 -19.33 4.98 26.43
C ILE A 310 -18.04 5.79 26.28
N GLY A 311 -16.91 5.08 26.42
CA GLY A 311 -15.81 5.23 25.49
C GLY A 311 -14.87 6.42 25.63
N ARG A 312 -14.00 6.42 26.66
CA ARG A 312 -12.60 6.76 26.37
C ARG A 312 -12.02 5.66 25.46
N ARG A 313 -12.31 5.70 24.17
CA ARG A 313 -11.60 4.93 23.14
C ARG A 313 -11.10 5.90 22.08
N ARG A 314 -9.78 6.13 22.14
CA ARG A 314 -8.89 6.58 21.06
C ARG A 314 -9.51 7.61 20.10
N VAL A 315 -9.44 8.88 20.48
CA VAL A 315 -9.12 9.90 19.46
C VAL A 315 -7.72 9.55 18.98
N GLY A 316 -7.65 8.91 17.81
CA GLY A 316 -6.41 8.61 17.14
C GLY A 316 -5.62 9.90 16.96
N THR A 317 -4.38 9.90 17.43
CA THR A 317 -3.35 10.84 16.97
C THR A 317 -3.44 10.96 15.46
N ALA A 318 -3.62 12.19 14.98
CA ALA A 318 -3.55 12.54 13.57
C ALA A 318 -2.30 11.90 12.94
N PRO A 319 -2.39 11.30 11.73
CA PRO A 319 -1.18 10.94 11.02
C PRO A 319 -0.44 12.24 10.70
N GLN A 320 0.79 12.35 11.21
CA GLN A 320 1.72 13.36 10.72
C GLN A 320 1.87 13.12 9.21
N ALA A 321 1.38 14.08 8.42
CA ALA A 321 1.64 14.11 7.00
C ALA A 321 3.16 14.23 6.79
N GLU A 322 3.80 13.17 6.31
CA GLU A 322 5.11 13.27 5.69
C GLU A 322 5.00 14.25 4.51
N PRO A 323 5.97 15.17 4.32
CA PRO A 323 5.98 16.04 3.17
C PRO A 323 6.31 15.20 1.92
N GLY A 324 5.25 14.85 1.18
CA GLY A 324 5.35 14.25 -0.14
C GLY A 324 6.18 15.12 -1.08
N ARG A 325 7.21 14.50 -1.66
CA ARG A 325 8.05 15.03 -2.73
C ARG A 325 7.21 15.66 -3.83
N VAL A 326 7.48 16.93 -4.12
CA VAL A 326 7.07 17.62 -5.34
C VAL A 326 7.77 16.97 -6.54
N PRO A 327 7.07 16.43 -7.56
CA PRO A 327 7.69 16.13 -8.84
C PRO A 327 7.87 17.43 -9.62
N GLY A 328 9.12 17.72 -10.01
CA GLY A 328 9.53 18.97 -10.63
C GLY A 328 8.77 19.29 -11.92
N GLY A 329 8.18 20.48 -11.96
CA GLY A 329 7.76 21.14 -13.19
C GLY A 329 8.98 21.60 -13.99
N ARG A 330 9.05 21.19 -15.26
CA ARG A 330 10.00 21.74 -16.22
C ARG A 330 9.63 23.20 -16.54
N PRO A 331 10.60 24.12 -16.69
CA PRO A 331 10.35 25.43 -17.26
C PRO A 331 10.16 25.30 -18.78
N GLY A 332 9.08 25.90 -19.31
CA GLY A 332 8.93 26.09 -20.76
C GLY A 332 9.89 27.17 -21.27
N PRO A 333 10.37 27.08 -22.52
CA PRO A 333 11.24 28.11 -23.08
C PRO A 333 10.41 29.35 -23.45
N GLY A 334 10.99 30.51 -23.17
CA GLY A 334 10.60 31.78 -23.81
C GLY A 334 11.12 31.87 -25.24
#